data_AF-A0AA86RLF5-F1
#
_entry.id   AF-A0AA86RLF5-F1
#
_cell.length_a   1.000
_cell.length_b   1.000
_cell.length_c   1.000
_cell.angle_alpha   90.00
_cell.angle_beta   90.00
_cell.angle_gamma   90.00
#
_symmetry.space_group_name_H-M   'P 1'
#
loop_
_entity.id
_entity.type
_entity.pdbx_description
1 polymer ?
#
loop_
_entity_poly.entity_id
_entity_poly.type
_entity_poly.pdbx_seq_one_letter_code
_entity_poly.pdbx_strand_id
1 'polypeptide(L)'
;MFQTQVVDLHPLFLYRLKSISVYDACIIDVSPLSKLTQLINLSFRENKVTNADTLKHHQNFSEYTFSDQQVPTTDELKFYNKILSVHSSQKQIRKIQAENRASKFRESMTNQREYITLKINELIQVMNKMIEIIFSLWNSYADQK
;
A
#
# COMPACT_ATOMS: atom_id res chain seq x y z
N MET A 1 -33.99 -5.69 31.93
CA MET A 1 -33.58 -5.68 30.51
C MET A 1 -33.32 -4.23 30.13
N PHE A 2 -32.05 -3.83 29.97
CA PHE A 2 -31.73 -2.51 29.44
C PHE A 2 -31.78 -2.61 27.92
N GLN A 3 -32.89 -2.15 27.35
CA GLN A 3 -33.00 -1.98 25.91
C GLN A 3 -32.16 -0.74 25.56
N THR A 4 -30.90 -0.95 25.16
CA THR A 4 -30.03 0.14 24.70
C THR A 4 -30.67 0.75 23.44
N GLN A 5 -30.98 2.04 23.50
CA GLN A 5 -31.55 2.78 22.38
C GLN A 5 -30.61 2.73 21.18
N VAL A 6 -31.20 2.78 19.98
CA VAL A 6 -30.47 2.92 18.72
C VAL A 6 -29.51 4.12 18.83
N VAL A 7 -28.21 3.86 18.68
CA VAL A 7 -27.18 4.90 18.74
C VAL A 7 -27.08 5.61 17.39
N ASP A 8 -27.40 6.90 17.38
CA ASP A 8 -27.17 7.76 16.21
C ASP A 8 -25.67 8.10 16.06
N LEU A 9 -25.09 7.72 14.92
CA LEU A 9 -23.68 7.93 14.60
C LEU A 9 -23.38 9.25 13.88
N HIS A 10 -24.40 10.05 13.53
CA HIS A 10 -24.20 11.32 12.83
C HIS A 10 -23.20 12.26 13.53
N PRO A 11 -23.16 12.43 14.86
CA PRO A 11 -22.24 13.38 15.49
C PRO A 11 -20.74 13.06 15.27
N LEU A 12 -20.42 11.82 14.91
CA LEU A 12 -19.03 11.35 14.86
C LEU A 12 -18.23 11.97 13.71
N PHE A 13 -18.86 12.46 12.63
CA PHE A 13 -18.13 13.04 11.49
C PHE A 13 -17.27 14.26 11.84
N LEU A 14 -17.56 14.90 12.97
CA LEU A 14 -16.87 16.11 13.45
C LEU A 14 -15.50 15.80 14.07
N TYR A 15 -15.29 14.55 14.49
CA TYR A 15 -14.08 14.12 15.15
C TYR A 15 -13.28 13.34 14.11
N ARG A 16 -12.03 13.75 13.83
CA ARG A 16 -11.13 13.07 12.89
C ARG A 16 -10.72 11.69 13.43
N LEU A 17 -11.68 10.79 13.53
CA LEU A 17 -11.58 9.51 14.21
C LEU A 17 -10.76 8.54 13.36
N LYS A 18 -9.83 7.85 14.03
CA LYS A 18 -9.03 6.78 13.44
C LYS A 18 -9.52 5.39 13.85
N SER A 19 -10.25 5.29 14.97
CA SER A 19 -10.77 4.03 15.47
C SER A 19 -12.15 4.21 16.08
N ILE A 20 -13.06 3.30 15.76
CA ILE A 20 -14.38 3.18 16.40
C ILE A 20 -14.56 1.72 16.82
N SER A 21 -14.93 1.52 18.09
CA SER A 21 -15.38 0.23 18.60
C SER A 21 -16.69 0.46 19.34
N VAL A 22 -17.72 -0.24 18.91
CA VAL A 22 -19.02 -0.24 19.58
C VAL A 22 -19.45 -1.69 19.80
N TYR A 23 -19.95 -1.94 21.00
CA TYR A 23 -20.37 -3.26 21.46
C TYR A 23 -21.80 -3.18 21.97
N ASP A 24 -22.64 -4.12 21.55
CA ASP A 24 -24.02 -4.30 22.03
C ASP A 24 -24.86 -3.01 22.12
N ALA A 25 -24.87 -2.25 21.02
CA ALA A 25 -25.54 -0.95 20.95
C ALA A 25 -26.71 -0.93 19.95
N CYS A 26 -27.15 -2.10 19.46
CA CYS A 26 -28.23 -2.23 18.48
C CYS A 26 -28.06 -1.32 17.24
N ILE A 27 -26.82 -1.05 16.80
CA ILE A 27 -26.57 -0.22 15.61
C ILE A 27 -27.03 -0.99 14.37
N ILE A 28 -27.86 -0.35 13.54
CA ILE A 28 -28.39 -0.92 12.30
C ILE A 28 -27.79 -0.23 11.07
N ASP A 29 -27.63 1.10 11.14
CA ASP A 29 -27.11 1.92 10.04
C ASP A 29 -25.74 2.52 10.39
N VAL A 30 -24.74 2.24 9.55
CA VAL A 30 -23.37 2.78 9.66
C VAL A 30 -23.03 3.74 8.52
N SER A 31 -23.99 4.10 7.69
CA SER A 31 -23.86 5.11 6.63
C SER A 31 -23.27 6.45 7.08
N PRO A 32 -23.53 6.95 8.30
CA PRO A 32 -22.91 8.18 8.78
C PRO A 32 -21.37 8.12 8.83
N LEU A 33 -20.78 6.94 8.95
CA LEU A 33 -19.32 6.76 9.02
C LEU A 33 -18.64 6.84 7.64
N SER A 34 -19.39 6.86 6.55
CA SER A 34 -18.83 6.99 5.18
C SER A 34 -17.94 8.24 5.00
N LYS A 35 -18.22 9.31 5.76
CA LYS A 35 -17.49 10.58 5.69
C LYS A 35 -16.20 10.59 6.51
N LEU A 36 -15.97 9.57 7.35
CA LEU A 36 -14.82 9.50 8.26
C LEU A 36 -13.57 8.92 7.57
N THR A 37 -13.04 9.61 6.56
CA THR A 37 -11.98 9.14 5.65
C THR A 37 -10.65 8.76 6.31
N GLN A 38 -10.49 9.11 7.60
CA GLN A 38 -9.30 8.79 8.40
C GLN A 38 -9.48 7.56 9.29
N LEU A 39 -10.62 6.87 9.23
CA LEU A 39 -10.82 5.63 9.99
C LEU A 39 -9.88 4.52 9.48
N ILE A 40 -9.22 3.86 10.42
CA ILE A 40 -8.25 2.79 10.22
C ILE A 40 -8.76 1.48 10.83
N ASN A 41 -9.47 1.58 11.97
CA ASN A 41 -9.96 0.43 12.73
C ASN A 41 -11.46 0.57 13.02
N LEU A 42 -12.24 -0.46 12.72
CA LEU A 42 -13.69 -0.47 12.94
C LEU A 42 -14.15 -1.80 13.54
N SER A 43 -14.84 -1.73 14.68
CA SER A 43 -15.42 -2.89 15.35
C SER A 43 -16.87 -2.60 15.76
N PHE A 44 -17.80 -3.46 15.32
CA PHE A 44 -19.22 -3.39 15.65
C PHE A 44 -19.70 -4.77 16.13
N ARG A 45 -19.03 -5.29 17.14
CA ARG A 45 -19.34 -6.61 17.71
C ARG A 45 -20.71 -6.55 18.40
N GLU A 46 -21.51 -7.61 18.27
CA GLU A 46 -22.85 -7.71 18.89
C GLU A 46 -23.80 -6.54 18.53
N ASN A 47 -23.65 -5.98 17.33
CA ASN A 47 -24.59 -5.02 16.77
C ASN A 47 -25.47 -5.65 15.68
N LYS A 48 -26.42 -4.91 15.12
CA LYS A 48 -27.39 -5.39 14.12
C LYS A 48 -27.18 -4.72 12.76
N VAL A 49 -25.92 -4.45 12.41
CA VAL A 49 -25.55 -3.73 11.19
C VAL A 49 -25.82 -4.63 10.00
N THR A 50 -26.87 -4.34 9.24
CA THR A 50 -27.29 -5.15 8.08
C THR A 50 -26.70 -4.66 6.76
N ASN A 51 -26.21 -3.41 6.72
CA ASN A 51 -25.61 -2.84 5.52
C ASN A 51 -24.46 -1.86 5.88
N ALA A 52 -23.25 -2.17 5.42
CA ALA A 52 -22.09 -1.28 5.51
C ALA A 52 -21.42 -1.04 4.14
N ASP A 53 -22.21 -1.10 3.05
CA ASP A 53 -21.73 -0.81 1.69
C ASP A 53 -21.08 0.57 1.60
N THR A 54 -21.59 1.50 2.40
CA THR A 54 -21.08 2.86 2.59
C THR A 54 -19.64 2.92 3.12
N LEU A 55 -19.11 1.84 3.70
CA LEU A 55 -17.74 1.75 4.22
C LEU A 55 -16.72 1.25 3.19
N LYS A 56 -17.16 0.74 2.03
CA LYS A 56 -16.28 0.21 0.97
C LYS A 56 -15.29 1.23 0.42
N HIS A 57 -15.61 2.52 0.54
CA HIS A 57 -14.81 3.62 0.01
C HIS A 57 -13.62 4.02 0.89
N HIS A 58 -13.55 3.52 2.13
CA HIS A 58 -12.44 3.83 3.00
C HIS A 58 -11.21 3.01 2.62
N GLN A 59 -10.25 3.69 2.00
CA GLN A 59 -9.05 3.09 1.42
C GLN A 59 -7.99 2.70 2.47
N ASN A 60 -8.23 2.94 3.76
CA ASN A 60 -7.21 2.88 4.82
C ASN A 60 -7.47 1.84 5.92
N PHE A 61 -8.53 1.03 5.83
CA PHE A 61 -8.82 0.08 6.89
C PHE A 61 -7.82 -1.07 6.96
N SER A 62 -7.34 -1.33 8.18
CA SER A 62 -6.43 -2.43 8.48
C SER A 62 -7.19 -3.68 8.92
N GLU A 63 -8.35 -3.51 9.56
CA GLU A 63 -9.11 -4.59 10.18
C GLU A 63 -10.60 -4.23 10.30
N TYR A 64 -11.46 -5.19 9.98
CA TYR A 64 -12.91 -5.12 10.18
C TYR A 64 -13.38 -6.36 10.96
N THR A 65 -14.11 -6.15 12.04
CA THR A 65 -14.69 -7.26 12.81
C THR A 65 -16.18 -7.02 13.07
N PHE A 66 -17.01 -7.86 12.46
CA PHE A 66 -18.42 -8.03 12.79
C PHE A 66 -18.56 -9.48 13.29
N SER A 67 -18.32 -9.71 14.58
CA SER A 67 -18.55 -11.03 15.18
C SER A 67 -19.82 -10.99 16.03
N ASP A 68 -20.61 -12.05 15.94
CA ASP A 68 -21.88 -12.26 16.64
C ASP A 68 -23.01 -11.28 16.27
N GLN A 69 -23.44 -11.34 15.01
CA GLN A 69 -24.84 -11.06 14.71
C GLN A 69 -25.59 -12.40 14.80
N GLN A 70 -26.76 -12.44 15.47
CA GLN A 70 -27.64 -13.61 15.46
C GLN A 70 -27.77 -14.16 14.03
N VAL A 71 -27.75 -15.49 13.88
CA VAL A 71 -27.71 -16.27 12.63
C VAL A 71 -27.92 -15.40 11.38
N PRO A 72 -26.83 -15.04 10.67
CA PRO A 72 -26.93 -14.04 9.62
C PRO A 72 -27.88 -14.51 8.52
N THR A 73 -28.75 -13.61 8.08
CA THR A 73 -29.62 -13.86 6.93
C THR A 73 -28.76 -14.14 5.68
N THR A 74 -29.33 -14.78 4.66
CA THR A 74 -28.61 -15.08 3.41
C THR A 74 -28.02 -13.82 2.75
N ASP A 75 -28.58 -12.64 3.00
CA ASP A 75 -28.10 -11.38 2.45
C ASP A 75 -26.94 -10.79 3.26
N GLU A 76 -26.94 -10.94 4.58
CA GLU A 76 -25.82 -10.59 5.46
C GLU A 76 -24.57 -11.44 5.16
N LEU A 77 -24.74 -12.73 4.85
CA LEU A 77 -23.63 -13.60 4.44
C LEU A 77 -23.03 -13.21 3.08
N LYS A 78 -23.86 -12.90 2.09
CA LYS A 78 -23.38 -12.40 0.79
C LYS A 78 -22.60 -11.10 0.95
N PHE A 79 -23.09 -10.22 1.82
CA PHE A 79 -22.46 -8.95 2.14
C PHE A 79 -21.09 -9.14 2.82
N TYR A 80 -21.01 -9.97 3.85
CA TYR A 80 -19.76 -10.27 4.55
C TYR A 80 -18.68 -10.82 3.61
N ASN A 81 -19.06 -11.77 2.74
CA ASN A 81 -18.17 -12.31 1.72
C ASN A 81 -17.70 -11.25 0.70
N LYS A 82 -18.56 -10.29 0.33
CA LYS A 82 -18.19 -9.17 -0.54
C LYS A 82 -17.17 -8.24 0.13
N ILE A 83 -17.29 -7.95 1.41
CA ILE A 83 -16.30 -7.11 2.12
C ILE A 83 -14.97 -7.86 2.28
N LEU A 84 -15.00 -9.13 2.67
CA LEU A 84 -13.78 -9.94 2.81
C LEU A 84 -13.01 -10.06 1.49
N SER A 85 -13.72 -10.29 0.39
CA SER A 85 -13.12 -10.33 -0.95
C SER A 85 -12.50 -8.99 -1.33
N VAL A 86 -13.22 -7.87 -1.15
CA VAL A 86 -12.69 -6.53 -1.41
C VAL A 86 -11.44 -6.24 -0.58
N HIS A 87 -11.44 -6.54 0.72
CA HIS A 87 -10.29 -6.33 1.60
C HIS A 87 -9.08 -7.18 1.15
N SER A 88 -9.31 -8.44 0.84
CA SER A 88 -8.27 -9.36 0.34
C SER A 88 -7.67 -8.87 -0.99
N SER A 89 -8.52 -8.41 -1.92
CA SER A 89 -8.08 -7.82 -3.19
C SER A 89 -7.28 -6.54 -2.98
N GLN A 90 -7.71 -5.64 -2.09
CA GLN A 90 -6.96 -4.41 -1.77
C GLN A 90 -5.59 -4.72 -1.18
N LYS A 91 -5.50 -5.71 -0.29
CA LYS A 91 -4.22 -6.17 0.28
C LYS A 91 -3.27 -6.68 -0.80
N GLN A 92 -3.77 -7.47 -1.76
CA GLN A 92 -2.98 -7.94 -2.91
C GLN A 92 -2.53 -6.77 -3.81
N ILE A 93 -3.40 -5.81 -4.10
CA ILE A 93 -3.06 -4.61 -4.90
C ILE A 93 -1.93 -3.83 -4.24
N ARG A 94 -1.99 -3.60 -2.92
CA ARG A 94 -0.92 -2.90 -2.18
C ARG A 94 0.42 -3.65 -2.27
N LYS A 95 0.41 -4.98 -2.17
CA LYS A 95 1.61 -5.82 -2.33
C LYS A 95 2.22 -5.65 -3.73
N ILE A 96 1.41 -5.77 -4.78
CA ILE A 96 1.84 -5.60 -6.18
C ILE A 96 2.40 -4.19 -6.41
N GLN A 97 1.76 -3.15 -5.86
CA GLN A 97 2.27 -1.78 -5.97
C GLN A 97 3.64 -1.60 -5.30
N ALA A 98 3.86 -2.22 -4.13
CA ALA A 98 5.15 -2.18 -3.45
C ALA A 98 6.24 -2.92 -4.26
N GLU A 99 5.92 -4.11 -4.80
CA GLU A 99 6.81 -4.88 -5.68
C GLU A 99 7.16 -4.09 -6.95
N ASN A 100 6.17 -3.43 -7.57
CA ASN A 100 6.39 -2.58 -8.75
C ASN A 100 7.31 -1.40 -8.45
N ARG A 101 7.17 -0.75 -7.28
CA ARG A 101 8.09 0.33 -6.86
C ARG A 101 9.51 -0.19 -6.68
N ALA A 102 9.67 -1.34 -6.03
CA ALA A 102 10.98 -1.98 -5.83
C ALA A 102 11.63 -2.36 -7.17
N SER A 103 10.84 -2.89 -8.11
CA SER A 103 11.30 -3.24 -9.46
C SER A 103 11.82 -2.02 -10.22
N LYS A 104 11.03 -0.93 -10.27
CA LYS A 104 11.45 0.33 -10.90
C LYS A 104 12.73 0.90 -10.29
N PHE A 105 12.86 0.84 -8.96
CA PHE A 105 14.07 1.28 -8.29
C PHE A 105 15.29 0.42 -8.67
N ARG A 106 15.13 -0.91 -8.71
CA ARG A 106 16.19 -1.84 -9.12
C ARG A 106 16.63 -1.62 -10.58
N GLU A 107 15.69 -1.37 -11.47
CA GLU A 107 15.97 -1.03 -12.87
C GLU A 107 16.81 0.26 -12.95
N SER A 108 16.40 1.31 -12.24
CA SER A 108 17.17 2.57 -12.18
C SER A 108 18.61 2.37 -11.69
N MET A 109 18.80 1.59 -10.62
CA MET A 109 20.15 1.25 -10.12
C MET A 109 20.98 0.44 -11.13
N THR A 110 20.34 -0.42 -11.91
CA THR A 110 21.01 -1.22 -12.95
C THR A 110 21.49 -0.32 -14.08
N ASN A 111 20.64 0.59 -14.56
CA ASN A 111 20.99 1.56 -15.60
C ASN A 111 22.14 2.48 -15.16
N GLN A 112 22.14 2.93 -13.90
CA GLN A 112 23.26 3.71 -13.35
C GLN A 112 24.57 2.91 -13.33
N ARG A 113 24.53 1.64 -12.91
CA ARG A 113 25.71 0.77 -12.91
C ARG A 113 26.26 0.54 -14.32
N GLU A 114 25.38 0.35 -15.29
CA GLU A 114 25.77 0.19 -16.70
C GLU A 114 26.43 1.46 -17.24
N TYR A 115 25.86 2.64 -16.97
CA TYR A 115 26.46 3.92 -17.35
C TYR A 115 27.87 4.12 -16.75
N ILE A 116 28.04 3.84 -15.45
CA ILE A 116 29.35 3.93 -14.78
C ILE A 116 30.36 2.98 -15.43
N THR A 117 29.93 1.75 -15.73
CA THR A 117 30.78 0.73 -16.37
C THR A 117 31.25 1.20 -17.75
N LEU A 118 30.35 1.79 -18.56
CA LEU A 118 30.70 2.36 -19.86
C LEU A 118 31.72 3.48 -19.73
N LYS A 119 31.55 4.41 -18.78
CA LYS A 119 32.49 5.52 -18.56
C LYS A 119 33.87 5.04 -18.10
N ILE A 120 33.93 4.01 -17.26
CA ILE A 120 35.20 3.38 -16.88
C ILE A 120 35.90 2.76 -18.11
N ASN A 121 35.15 2.05 -18.96
CA ASN A 121 35.71 1.44 -20.17
C ASN A 121 36.23 2.50 -21.16
N GLU A 122 35.52 3.62 -21.34
CA GLU A 122 35.99 4.76 -22.13
C GLU A 122 37.32 5.31 -21.59
N LEU A 123 37.43 5.50 -20.26
CA LEU A 123 38.68 5.96 -19.62
C LEU A 123 39.83 4.98 -19.83
N ILE A 124 39.58 3.68 -19.67
CA ILE A 124 40.60 2.64 -19.90
C ILE A 124 41.09 2.69 -21.35
N GLN A 125 40.20 2.85 -22.34
CA GLN A 125 40.61 2.98 -23.74
C GLN A 125 41.49 4.21 -23.99
N VAL A 126 41.14 5.35 -23.37
CA VAL A 126 41.95 6.57 -23.46
C VAL A 126 43.33 6.36 -22.84
N MET A 127 43.41 5.71 -21.66
CA MET A 127 44.68 5.40 -21.02
C MET A 127 45.55 4.47 -21.87
N ASN A 128 44.97 3.42 -22.46
CA ASN A 128 45.70 2.51 -23.34
C ASN A 128 46.29 3.24 -24.55
N LYS A 129 45.53 4.14 -25.19
CA LYS A 129 46.05 4.98 -26.27
C LYS A 129 47.20 5.88 -25.82
N MET A 130 47.12 6.48 -24.62
CA MET A 130 48.22 7.28 -24.09
C MET A 130 49.48 6.42 -23.87
N ILE A 131 49.33 5.21 -23.34
CA ILE A 131 50.44 4.27 -23.13
C ILE A 131 51.09 3.92 -24.47
N GLU A 132 50.31 3.59 -25.50
CA GLU A 132 50.82 3.32 -26.86
C GLU A 132 51.62 4.51 -27.42
N ILE A 133 51.09 5.74 -27.27
CA ILE A 133 51.78 6.97 -27.70
C ILE A 133 53.11 7.12 -26.95
N ILE A 134 53.12 7.00 -25.62
CA ILE A 134 54.34 7.11 -24.81
C ILE A 134 55.38 6.08 -25.23
N PHE A 135 54.96 4.82 -25.45
CA PHE A 135 55.86 3.75 -25.91
C PHE A 135 56.45 4.05 -27.29
N SER A 136 55.62 4.56 -28.22
CA SER A 136 56.08 4.93 -29.56
C SER A 136 57.11 6.08 -29.55
N LEU A 137 56.89 7.09 -28.70
CA LEU A 137 57.82 8.21 -28.52
C LEU A 137 59.15 7.75 -27.91
N TRP A 138 59.09 6.84 -26.93
CA TRP A 138 60.30 6.28 -26.32
C TRP A 138 61.15 5.49 -27.32
N ASN A 139 60.53 4.60 -28.11
CA ASN A 139 61.25 3.86 -29.16
C ASN A 139 61.88 4.79 -30.20
N SER A 140 61.13 5.79 -30.67
CA SER A 140 61.66 6.77 -31.62
C SER A 140 62.83 7.59 -31.07
N TYR A 141 62.86 7.88 -29.77
CA TYR A 141 63.98 8.56 -29.13
C TYR A 141 65.20 7.65 -28.96
N ALA A 142 64.97 6.37 -28.65
CA ALA A 142 66.03 5.38 -28.53
C ALA A 142 66.73 5.14 -29.88
N ASP A 143 65.99 5.13 -31.00
CA ASP A 143 66.55 4.94 -32.35
C ASP A 143 67.36 6.15 -32.87
N GLN A 144 67.23 7.32 -32.23
CA GLN A 144 67.97 8.55 -32.58
C GLN A 144 69.29 8.72 -31.82
N LYS A 145 69.64 7.78 -30.93
CA LYS A 145 70.87 7.78 -30.12
C LYS A 145 71.80 6.65 -30.53
#